data_AF-A0A552UNR8-F1
#
_entry.id   AF-A0A552UNR8-F1
#
_cell.length_a   1.000
_cell.length_b   1.000
_cell.length_c   1.000
_cell.angle_alpha   90.00
_cell.angle_beta   90.00
_cell.angle_gamma   90.00
#
_symmetry.space_group_name_H-M   'P 1'
#
loop_
_entity.id
_entity.type
_entity.pdbx_description
1 polymer ?
#
loop_
_entity_poly.entity_id
_entity_poly.type
_entity_poly.pdbx_seq_one_letter_code
_entity_poly.pdbx_strand_id
1 'polypeptide(L)'
;MAINKRYYWIKLKEEFFTDKRIERLRRISGGDTYTIIYLKLLLLSLKDEGKLYYDGVESDFTKELALTIDETDDDVMVTINYLINQGLLEVVTENDEYYLTEIPNLI
;
A
#
# COMPACT_ATOMS: atom_id res chain seq x y z
N MET A 1 -32.41 0.83 7.45
CA MET A 1 -31.78 0.93 6.11
C MET A 1 -30.66 -0.09 6.08
N ALA A 2 -30.63 -0.99 5.10
CA ALA A 2 -29.48 -1.87 4.92
C ALA A 2 -28.28 -1.00 4.54
N ILE A 3 -27.23 -1.00 5.36
CA ILE A 3 -25.95 -0.39 5.01
C ILE A 3 -25.49 -1.11 3.75
N ASN A 4 -25.46 -0.40 2.63
CA ASN A 4 -25.01 -0.95 1.36
C ASN A 4 -23.51 -1.22 1.51
N LYS A 5 -23.14 -2.47 1.78
CA LYS A 5 -21.74 -2.87 1.97
C LYS A 5 -21.02 -2.73 0.63
N ARG A 6 -20.10 -1.78 0.54
CA ARG A 6 -19.22 -1.63 -0.62
C ARG A 6 -18.08 -2.64 -0.48
N TYR A 7 -17.94 -3.52 -1.46
CA TYR A 7 -16.85 -4.48 -1.53
C TYR A 7 -15.80 -3.97 -2.50
N TYR A 8 -14.53 -4.15 -2.13
CA TYR A 8 -13.38 -3.87 -2.98
C TYR A 8 -12.64 -5.18 -3.22
N TRP A 9 -12.11 -5.35 -4.44
CA TRP A 9 -11.27 -6.47 -4.81
C TRP A 9 -10.10 -5.95 -5.64
N ILE A 10 -8.93 -6.55 -5.48
CA ILE A 10 -7.79 -6.30 -6.36
C ILE A 10 -7.76 -7.41 -7.40
N LYS A 11 -7.68 -7.04 -8.68
CA LYS A 11 -7.34 -7.97 -9.74
C LYS A 11 -5.83 -7.91 -9.98
N LEU A 12 -5.09 -8.84 -9.37
CA LEU A 12 -3.65 -8.91 -9.55
C LEU A 12 -3.32 -9.33 -11.00
N LYS A 13 -2.29 -8.69 -11.56
CA LYS A 13 -1.65 -9.14 -12.80
C LYS A 13 -1.16 -10.57 -12.65
N GLU A 14 -1.19 -11.35 -13.72
CA GLU A 14 -0.69 -12.73 -13.74
C GLU A 14 0.78 -12.78 -13.28
N GLU A 15 1.55 -11.78 -13.70
CA GLU A 15 2.97 -11.63 -13.45
C GLU A 15 3.32 -10.96 -12.12
N PHE A 16 2.35 -10.63 -11.25
CA PHE A 16 2.59 -9.86 -10.02
C PHE A 16 3.74 -10.43 -9.18
N PHE A 17 3.74 -11.74 -8.91
CA PHE A 17 4.77 -12.38 -8.10
C PHE A 17 6.09 -12.63 -8.86
N THR A 18 6.09 -12.49 -10.18
CA THR A 18 7.27 -12.63 -11.05
C THR A 18 7.89 -11.30 -11.46
N ASP A 19 7.22 -10.18 -11.17
CA ASP A 19 7.80 -8.84 -11.28
C ASP A 19 9.07 -8.78 -10.42
N LYS A 20 10.18 -8.34 -11.02
CA LYS A 20 11.50 -8.31 -10.35
C LYS A 20 11.51 -7.41 -9.12
N ARG A 21 10.66 -6.38 -9.06
CA ARG A 21 10.46 -5.53 -7.88
C ARG A 21 9.81 -6.31 -6.73
N ILE A 22 8.84 -7.19 -7.04
CA ILE A 22 8.14 -8.01 -6.04
C ILE A 22 8.99 -9.22 -5.63
N GLU A 23 9.66 -9.89 -6.56
CA GLU A 23 10.63 -10.94 -6.24
C GLU A 23 11.73 -10.43 -5.31
N ARG A 24 12.23 -9.21 -5.55
CA ARG A 24 13.25 -8.58 -4.71
C ARG A 24 12.72 -8.24 -3.32
N LEU A 25 11.50 -7.71 -3.20
CA LEU A 25 10.88 -7.42 -1.90
C LEU A 25 10.81 -8.69 -1.04
N ARG A 26 10.34 -9.79 -1.65
CA ARG A 26 10.19 -11.10 -1.00
C ARG A 26 11.50 -11.77 -0.58
N ARG A 27 12.66 -11.31 -1.08
CA ARG A 27 13.98 -11.83 -0.69
C ARG A 27 14.58 -11.14 0.52
N ILE A 28 14.01 -10.02 0.95
CA ILE A 28 14.40 -9.35 2.20
C ILE A 28 13.86 -10.20 3.37
N SER A 29 14.56 -10.20 4.51
CA SER A 29 14.02 -10.80 5.74
C SER A 29 12.68 -10.14 6.09
N GLY A 30 11.62 -10.92 6.29
CA GLY A 30 10.26 -10.40 6.47
C GLY A 30 9.54 -9.99 5.17
N GLY A 31 10.12 -10.31 4.00
CA GLY A 31 9.57 -9.92 2.70
C GLY A 31 8.18 -10.50 2.38
N ASP A 32 7.78 -11.59 3.03
CA ASP A 32 6.42 -12.11 3.04
C ASP A 32 5.45 -11.12 3.71
N THR A 33 5.77 -10.63 4.91
CA THR A 33 5.03 -9.57 5.61
C THR A 33 4.95 -8.31 4.75
N TYR A 34 6.06 -7.85 4.18
CA TYR A 34 6.08 -6.64 3.36
C TYR A 34 5.23 -6.77 2.08
N THR A 35 5.18 -7.96 1.50
CA THR A 35 4.29 -8.23 0.36
C THR A 35 2.83 -8.14 0.76
N ILE A 36 2.46 -8.65 1.95
CA ILE A 36 1.09 -8.52 2.47
C ILE A 36 0.76 -7.06 2.76
N ILE A 37 1.67 -6.30 3.38
CA ILE A 37 1.50 -4.85 3.58
C ILE A 37 1.22 -4.15 2.25
N TYR A 38 2.01 -4.42 1.21
CA TYR A 38 1.78 -3.81 -0.10
C TYR A 38 0.39 -4.15 -0.68
N LEU A 39 -0.05 -5.40 -0.57
CA LEU A 39 -1.40 -5.80 -1.00
C LEU A 39 -2.51 -5.12 -0.18
N LYS A 40 -2.32 -4.96 1.14
CA LYS A 40 -3.26 -4.24 2.02
C LYS A 40 -3.36 -2.76 1.60
N LEU A 41 -2.23 -2.11 1.31
CA LEU A 41 -2.19 -0.72 0.83
C LEU A 41 -2.89 -0.58 -0.52
N LEU A 42 -2.65 -1.49 -1.47
CA LEU A 42 -3.35 -1.51 -2.75
C LEU A 42 -4.87 -1.57 -2.54
N LEU A 43 -5.35 -2.46 -1.66
CA LEU A 43 -6.77 -2.66 -1.39
C LEU A 43 -7.39 -1.42 -0.75
N LEU A 44 -6.69 -0.84 0.24
CA LEU A 44 -7.11 0.37 0.95
C LEU A 44 -7.28 1.54 0.00
N SER A 45 -6.31 1.74 -0.90
CA SER A 45 -6.30 2.86 -1.84
C SER A 45 -7.41 2.83 -2.90
N LEU A 46 -8.04 1.66 -3.15
CA LEU A 46 -9.10 1.53 -4.16
C LEU A 46 -10.33 2.39 -3.86
N LYS A 47 -10.54 2.76 -2.59
CA LYS A 47 -11.63 3.66 -2.20
C LYS A 47 -11.48 5.04 -2.84
N ASP A 48 -10.24 5.47 -3.03
CA ASP A 48 -9.87 6.83 -3.42
C ASP A 48 -8.92 6.82 -4.63
N GLU A 49 -9.19 5.92 -5.58
CA GLU A 49 -8.52 5.85 -6.90
C GLU A 49 -6.99 5.72 -6.83
N GLY A 50 -6.49 5.02 -5.81
CA GLY A 50 -5.07 4.74 -5.62
C GLY A 50 -4.35 5.68 -4.67
N LYS A 51 -5.08 6.60 -4.04
CA LYS A 51 -4.55 7.52 -3.04
C LYS A 51 -4.64 6.97 -1.62
N LEU A 52 -3.67 7.35 -0.81
CA LEU A 52 -3.64 7.12 0.63
C LEU A 52 -3.50 8.48 1.32
N TYR A 53 -4.28 8.68 2.37
CA TYR A 53 -4.40 9.95 3.09
C TYR A 53 -3.88 9.84 4.51
N TYR A 54 -3.52 11.00 5.04
CA TYR A 54 -3.20 11.20 6.44
C TYR A 54 -4.32 12.01 7.11
N ASP A 55 -5.08 11.38 7.99
CA ASP A 55 -6.17 11.99 8.75
C ASP A 55 -5.66 12.72 10.02
N GLY A 56 -4.37 12.58 10.36
CA GLY A 56 -3.72 13.30 11.46
C GLY A 56 -4.04 12.71 12.84
N VAL A 57 -4.40 11.44 12.90
CA VAL A 57 -4.75 10.70 14.13
C VAL A 57 -3.48 10.28 14.88
N GLU A 58 -2.42 9.93 14.15
CA GLU A 58 -1.12 9.53 14.70
C GLU A 58 -0.07 10.65 14.63
N SER A 59 1.17 10.35 15.04
CA SER A 59 2.28 11.32 14.94
C SER A 59 2.83 11.50 13.53
N ASP A 60 2.66 10.50 12.67
CA ASP A 60 3.10 10.51 11.28
C ASP A 60 2.26 9.53 10.43
N PHE A 61 2.37 9.71 9.11
CA PHE A 61 1.65 8.92 8.11
C PHE A 61 1.92 7.41 8.20
N THR A 62 3.15 7.01 8.53
CA THR A 62 3.52 5.59 8.55
C THR A 62 2.83 4.88 9.70
N LYS A 63 2.76 5.51 10.88
CA LYS A 63 2.04 4.98 12.04
C LYS A 63 0.53 4.90 11.81
N GLU A 64 -0.03 5.92 11.17
CA GLU A 64 -1.47 5.91 10.87
C GLU A 64 -1.82 4.78 9.89
N LEU A 65 -0.98 4.57 8.87
CA LEU A 65 -1.12 3.43 7.97
C LEU A 65 -0.99 2.11 8.73
N ALA A 66 0.03 1.96 9.58
CA ALA A 66 0.26 0.76 10.39
C ALA A 66 -0.96 0.41 11.25
N LEU A 67 -1.54 1.40 11.92
CA LEU A 67 -2.81 1.23 12.65
C LEU A 67 -3.96 0.83 11.74
N THR A 68 -4.09 1.48 10.57
CA THR A 68 -5.20 1.24 9.63
C THR A 68 -5.17 -0.17 9.04
N ILE A 69 -3.98 -0.69 8.73
CA ILE A 69 -3.80 -2.00 8.11
C ILE A 69 -3.50 -3.13 9.11
N ASP A 70 -3.44 -2.79 10.41
CA ASP A 70 -3.13 -3.71 11.52
C ASP A 70 -1.78 -4.42 11.33
N GLU A 71 -0.71 -3.63 11.25
CA GLU A 71 0.68 -4.05 11.08
C GLU A 71 1.62 -3.22 11.97
N THR A 72 2.89 -3.62 12.11
CA THR A 72 3.84 -2.88 12.95
C THR A 72 4.41 -1.65 12.24
N ASP A 73 4.69 -0.58 13.00
CA ASP A 73 5.29 0.66 12.49
C ASP A 73 6.58 0.38 11.70
N ASP A 74 7.44 -0.51 12.20
CA ASP A 74 8.72 -0.86 11.58
C ASP A 74 8.52 -1.57 10.24
N ASP A 75 7.61 -2.54 10.16
CA ASP A 75 7.35 -3.27 8.92
C ASP A 75 6.71 -2.38 7.85
N VAL A 76 5.80 -1.49 8.26
CA VAL A 76 5.20 -0.50 7.34
C VAL A 76 6.24 0.50 6.87
N MET A 77 7.08 1.02 7.77
CA MET A 77 8.17 1.93 7.41
C MET A 77 9.13 1.31 6.39
N VAL A 78 9.57 0.07 6.61
CA VAL A 78 10.45 -0.65 5.67
C VAL A 78 9.75 -0.83 4.32
N THR A 79 8.46 -1.20 4.34
CA THR A 79 7.69 -1.43 3.11
C THR A 79 7.50 -0.12 2.32
N ILE A 80 7.05 0.95 2.94
CA ILE A 80 6.85 2.26 2.30
C ILE A 80 8.13 2.76 1.65
N ASN A 81 9.25 2.72 2.38
CA ASN A 81 10.56 3.10 1.86
C ASN A 81 10.97 2.25 0.66
N TYR A 82 10.74 0.93 0.70
CA TYR A 82 11.01 0.07 -0.44
C TYR A 82 10.17 0.44 -1.65
N LEU A 83 8.86 0.64 -1.47
CA LEU A 83 7.93 0.95 -2.56
C LEU A 83 8.27 2.27 -3.25
N ILE A 84 8.61 3.32 -2.48
CA ILE A 84 9.08 4.60 -3.03
C ILE A 84 10.34 4.40 -3.86
N ASN A 85 11.33 3.69 -3.33
CA ASN A 85 12.58 3.43 -4.04
C ASN A 85 12.41 2.58 -5.31
N GLN A 86 11.33 1.79 -5.42
CA GLN A 86 11.00 1.01 -6.62
C GLN A 86 9.98 1.69 -7.55
N GLY A 87 9.54 2.91 -7.23
CA GLY A 87 8.52 3.63 -8.01
C GLY A 87 7.13 2.98 -7.96
N LEU A 88 6.86 2.18 -6.92
CA LEU A 88 5.56 1.55 -6.68
C LEU A 88 4.63 2.42 -5.83
N LEU A 89 5.19 3.44 -5.16
CA LEU A 89 4.51 4.43 -4.36
C LEU A 89 5.15 5.79 -4.60
N GLU A 90 4.36 6.81 -4.90
CA GLU A 90 4.81 8.18 -5.09
C GLU A 90 4.34 9.07 -3.95
N VAL A 91 5.22 9.97 -3.48
CA VAL A 91 4.87 10.98 -2.47
C VAL A 91 4.43 12.25 -3.20
N VAL A 92 3.17 12.63 -3.03
CA VAL A 92 2.59 13.85 -3.60
C VAL A 92 2.66 14.95 -2.54
N THR A 93 3.82 15.61 -2.47
CA THR A 93 4.14 16.64 -1.46
C THR A 93 3.22 17.85 -1.47
N GLU A 94 2.48 18.09 -2.56
CA GLU A 94 1.56 19.23 -2.68
C GLU A 94 0.31 19.05 -1.81
N ASN A 95 -0.07 17.80 -1.51
CA ASN A 95 -1.31 17.47 -0.78
C ASN A 95 -1.06 16.55 0.43
N ASP A 96 0.20 16.28 0.80
CA ASP A 96 0.56 15.27 1.80
C ASP A 96 -0.07 13.88 1.52
N GLU A 97 -0.20 13.54 0.24
CA GLU A 97 -0.82 12.31 -0.24
C GLU A 97 0.25 11.30 -0.71
N TYR A 98 -0.07 10.02 -0.62
CA TYR A 98 0.73 8.97 -1.25
C TYR A 98 -0.09 8.28 -2.34
N TYR A 99 0.52 8.00 -3.48
CA TYR A 99 -0.15 7.41 -4.64
C TYR A 99 0.47 6.07 -5.04
N LEU A 100 -0.36 5.02 -5.14
CA LEU A 100 0.04 3.69 -5.59
C LEU A 100 -0.02 3.61 -7.13
N THR A 101 1.16 3.56 -7.75
CA THR A 101 1.33 3.73 -9.19
C THR A 101 0.77 2.58 -10.04
N GLU A 102 0.58 1.39 -9.44
CA GLU A 102 0.07 0.21 -10.15
C GLU A 102 -1.46 0.14 -10.21
N ILE A 103 -2.18 1.01 -9.48
CA ILE A 103 -3.65 0.96 -9.40
C ILE A 103 -4.33 1.03 -10.77
N PRO A 104 -3.95 1.91 -11.72
CA PRO A 104 -4.54 1.93 -13.07
C PRO A 104 -4.42 0.60 -13.82
N ASN A 105 -3.46 -0.26 -13.44
CA ASN A 105 -3.25 -1.55 -14.07
C ASN A 105 -3.98 -2.72 -13.36
N LEU A 106 -4.68 -2.45 -12.25
CA LEU A 106 -5.33 -3.45 -11.39
C LEU A 106 -6.87 -3.42 -11.45
N ILE A 107 -7.45 -2.47 -12.21
CA ILE A 107 -8.90 -2.25 -12.36
C ILE A 107 -9.44 -2.91 -13.64
#